data_AF-A0A063Z886-F1
#
_entry.id   AF-A0A063Z886-F1
#
_cell.length_a   1.000
_cell.length_b   1.000
_cell.length_c   1.000
_cell.angle_alpha   90.00
_cell.angle_beta   90.00
_cell.angle_gamma   90.00
#
_symmetry.space_group_name_H-M   'P 1'
#
loop_
_entity.id
_entity.type
_entity.pdbx_description
1 polymer ?
#
loop_
_entity_poly.entity_id
_entity_poly.type
_entity_poly.pdbx_seq_one_letter_code
_entity_poly.pdbx_strand_id
1 'polypeptide(L)'
;MVDKTSIQEAVKTALSKAPERKFKESVDITVNLRNIDMSQPKNRIDETIHLPNGFDNVKIAVLGKGDIVTQAKEVNVDLIIGPEEIER
;
A
#
# COMPACT_ATOMS: atom_id res chain seq x y z
N MET A 1 7.97 21.76 11.08
CA MET A 1 6.78 21.23 10.39
C MET A 1 7.17 20.99 8.94
N VAL A 2 6.64 19.95 8.30
CA VAL A 2 6.85 19.73 6.86
C VAL A 2 5.68 20.37 6.14
N ASP A 3 5.94 21.42 5.36
CA ASP A 3 4.91 22.14 4.63
C ASP A 3 4.56 21.42 3.32
N LYS A 4 3.29 21.50 2.89
CA LYS A 4 2.82 20.87 1.65
C LYS A 4 3.66 21.29 0.43
N THR A 5 4.03 22.56 0.35
CA THR A 5 4.87 23.10 -0.72
C THR A 5 6.24 22.43 -0.77
N SER A 6 6.86 22.20 0.40
CA SER A 6 8.16 21.54 0.49
C SER A 6 8.13 20.09 -0.02
N ILE A 7 7.02 19.37 0.23
CA ILE A 7 6.82 18.01 -0.27
C ILE A 7 6.66 18.03 -1.79
N GLN A 8 5.87 18.97 -2.33
CA GLN A 8 5.67 19.08 -3.78
C GLN A 8 6.97 19.36 -4.53
N GLU A 9 7.83 20.23 -4.00
CA GLU A 9 9.14 20.52 -4.57
C GLU A 9 10.08 19.32 -4.50
N ALA A 10 10.09 18.59 -3.37
CA ALA A 10 10.88 17.38 -3.20
C ALA A 10 10.47 16.28 -4.20
N VAL A 11 9.17 16.06 -4.39
CA VAL A 11 8.63 15.08 -5.35
C VAL A 11 9.00 15.46 -6.78
N LYS A 12 8.84 16.72 -7.18
CA LYS A 12 9.26 17.19 -8.51
C LYS A 12 10.76 16.96 -8.74
N THR A 13 11.57 17.32 -7.75
CA THR A 13 13.03 17.14 -7.81
C THR A 13 13.42 15.66 -7.94
N ALA A 14 12.74 14.77 -7.21
CA ALA A 14 12.98 13.34 -7.27
C ALA A 14 12.65 12.79 -8.67
N LEU A 15 11.50 13.16 -9.24
CA LEU A 15 11.09 12.74 -10.59
C LEU A 15 12.02 13.28 -11.68
N SER A 16 12.51 14.52 -11.56
CA SER A 16 13.43 15.09 -12.57
C SER A 16 14.85 14.52 -12.49
N LYS A 17 15.29 14.04 -11.33
CA LYS A 17 16.61 13.42 -11.15
C LYS A 17 16.62 11.92 -11.42
N ALA A 18 15.46 11.29 -11.49
CA ALA A 18 15.34 9.87 -11.77
C ALA A 18 15.82 9.56 -13.20
N PRO A 19 16.65 8.54 -13.41
CA PRO A 19 17.03 8.11 -14.75
C PRO A 19 15.84 7.47 -15.47
N GLU A 20 15.76 7.65 -16.79
CA GLU A 20 14.66 7.08 -17.58
C GLU A 20 14.68 5.55 -17.54
N ARG A 21 13.52 4.95 -17.24
CA ARG A 21 13.29 3.50 -17.24
C ARG A 21 12.16 3.15 -18.19
N LYS A 22 12.20 1.93 -18.75
CA LYS A 22 11.19 1.40 -19.69
C LYS A 22 9.95 0.80 -18.99
N PHE A 23 9.70 1.13 -17.73
CA PHE A 23 8.57 0.63 -16.96
C PHE A 23 8.01 1.74 -16.06
N LYS A 24 6.75 1.59 -15.60
CA LYS A 24 6.12 2.54 -14.70
C LYS A 24 6.74 2.44 -13.31
N GLU A 25 7.41 3.48 -12.87
CA GLU A 25 8.07 3.54 -11.57
C GLU A 25 7.07 3.87 -10.44
N SER A 26 7.39 3.40 -9.24
CA SER A 26 6.66 3.72 -8.00
C SER A 26 7.47 4.72 -7.18
N VAL A 27 6.79 5.50 -6.34
CA VAL A 27 7.43 6.48 -5.45
C VAL A 27 7.23 6.03 -4.02
N ASP A 28 8.34 5.86 -3.29
CA ASP A 28 8.36 5.49 -1.88
C ASP A 28 8.62 6.69 -0.97
N ILE A 29 8.06 6.64 0.25
CA ILE A 29 8.26 7.66 1.28
C ILE A 29 8.97 6.99 2.47
N THR A 30 10.11 7.56 2.86
CA THR A 30 10.87 7.11 4.04
C THR A 30 10.87 8.20 5.11
N VAL A 31 10.47 7.84 6.32
CA VAL A 31 10.41 8.75 7.48
C VAL A 31 11.32 8.22 8.58
N ASN A 32 12.28 9.05 9.00
CA ASN A 32 13.13 8.74 10.15
C ASN A 32 12.49 9.29 11.43
N LEU A 33 12.09 8.40 12.32
CA LEU A 33 11.53 8.76 13.62
C LEU A 33 12.67 8.94 14.63
N ARG A 34 12.62 10.04 15.39
CA ARG A 34 13.55 10.30 16.50
C ARG A 34 12.78 10.30 17.81
N ASN A 35 13.42 9.83 18.88
CA ASN A 35 12.87 9.78 20.24
C ASN A 35 11.69 8.81 20.43
N ILE A 36 11.61 7.75 19.62
CA ILE A 36 10.63 6.67 19.78
C ILE A 36 11.40 5.36 20.00
N ASP A 37 11.10 4.68 21.11
CA ASP A 37 11.65 3.36 21.40
C ASP A 37 10.74 2.28 20.79
N MET A 38 11.22 1.66 19.71
CA MET A 38 10.51 0.61 18.97
C MET A 38 10.50 -0.75 19.69
N SER A 39 11.26 -0.90 20.79
CA SER A 39 11.20 -2.09 21.63
C SER A 39 9.88 -2.19 22.39
N GLN A 40 9.25 -1.06 22.70
CA GLN A 40 7.96 -1.00 23.34
C GLN A 40 6.84 -1.25 22.30
N PRO A 41 6.03 -2.31 22.45
CA PRO A 41 4.98 -2.64 21.48
C PRO A 41 3.99 -1.49 21.23
N LYS A 42 3.71 -0.67 22.25
CA LYS A 42 2.81 0.49 22.16
C LYS A 42 3.29 1.59 21.21
N ASN A 43 4.59 1.66 20.96
CA ASN A 43 5.20 2.66 20.10
C ASN A 43 5.31 2.20 18.64
N ARG A 44 4.98 0.93 18.36
CA ARG A 44 4.97 0.42 16.99
C ARG A 44 3.81 1.06 16.24
N ILE A 45 4.12 1.56 15.06
CA ILE A 45 3.14 2.14 14.15
C ILE A 45 2.76 1.01 13.19
N ASP A 46 1.57 0.45 13.39
CA ASP A 46 0.95 -0.52 12.49
C ASP A 46 -0.40 0.05 12.07
N GLU A 47 -0.36 0.93 11.07
CA GLU A 47 -1.50 1.73 10.64
C GLU A 47 -1.77 1.52 9.16
N THR A 48 -3.05 1.35 8.83
CA THR A 48 -3.49 1.25 7.44
C THR A 48 -4.05 2.59 6.99
N ILE A 49 -3.35 3.24 6.06
CA ILE A 49 -3.74 4.56 5.55
C ILE A 49 -4.35 4.41 4.17
N HIS A 50 -5.59 4.89 4.01
CA HIS A 50 -6.22 4.98 2.69
C HIS A 50 -5.67 6.17 1.92
N LEU A 51 -5.04 5.90 0.78
CA LEU A 51 -4.55 6.96 -0.10
C LEU A 51 -5.71 7.63 -0.83
N PRO A 52 -5.72 8.98 -0.94
CA PRO A 52 -6.78 9.70 -1.64
C PRO A 52 -6.79 9.40 -3.14
N ASN A 53 -5.64 9.06 -3.71
CA ASN A 53 -5.50 8.52 -5.06
C ASN A 53 -4.85 7.15 -4.91
N GLY A 54 -5.60 6.10 -5.26
CA GLY A 54 -5.14 4.72 -5.12
C GLY A 54 -4.05 4.33 -6.11
N PHE A 55 -3.55 3.11 -5.96
CA PHE A 55 -2.68 2.50 -6.96
C PHE A 55 -3.51 1.79 -8.02
N ASP A 56 -3.05 1.80 -9.27
CA ASP A 56 -3.79 1.18 -10.38
C ASP A 56 -3.84 -0.37 -10.30
N ASN A 57 -2.88 -1.01 -9.62
CA ASN A 57 -2.68 -2.47 -9.67
C ASN A 57 -2.51 -3.09 -8.27
N VAL A 58 -3.44 -2.84 -7.35
CA VAL A 58 -3.45 -3.54 -6.06
C VAL A 58 -3.99 -4.95 -6.26
N LYS A 59 -3.13 -5.95 -6.06
CA LYS A 59 -3.57 -7.36 -6.10
C LYS A 59 -4.23 -7.72 -4.78
N ILE A 60 -5.50 -8.11 -4.83
CA ILE A 60 -6.27 -8.49 -3.65
C ILE A 60 -6.62 -9.98 -3.74
N ALA A 61 -6.47 -10.68 -2.62
CA ALA A 61 -6.93 -12.06 -2.47
C ALA A 61 -7.95 -12.13 -1.33
N VAL A 62 -9.10 -12.77 -1.60
CA VAL A 62 -10.16 -12.98 -0.60
C VAL A 62 -10.24 -14.47 -0.29
N LEU A 63 -10.19 -14.82 0.99
CA LEU A 63 -10.39 -16.17 1.47
C LEU A 63 -11.77 -16.26 2.12
N GLY A 64 -12.64 -17.14 1.61
CA GLY A 64 -14.01 -17.20 2.10
C GLY A 64 -14.90 -18.21 1.38
N LYS A 65 -16.11 -18.39 1.90
CA LYS A 65 -17.14 -19.29 1.35
C LYS A 65 -18.49 -18.56 1.28
N GLY A 66 -19.36 -18.99 0.36
CA GLY A 66 -20.71 -18.46 0.24
C GLY A 66 -20.74 -17.01 -0.26
N ASP A 67 -21.48 -16.15 0.44
CA ASP A 67 -21.81 -14.79 0.01
C ASP A 67 -20.57 -13.89 -0.19
N ILE A 68 -19.50 -14.12 0.57
CA ILE A 68 -18.22 -13.39 0.45
C ILE A 68 -17.60 -13.61 -0.94
N VAL A 69 -17.77 -14.81 -1.51
CA VAL A 69 -17.26 -15.13 -2.86
C VAL A 69 -18.06 -14.39 -3.93
N THR A 70 -19.37 -14.27 -3.76
CA THR A 70 -20.23 -13.52 -4.69
C THR A 70 -19.86 -12.04 -4.69
N GLN A 71 -19.72 -11.43 -3.51
CA GLN A 71 -19.29 -10.04 -3.36
C GLN A 71 -17.87 -9.81 -3.92
N ALA A 72 -16.94 -10.73 -3.69
CA ALA A 72 -15.59 -10.62 -4.23
C ALA A 72 -15.54 -10.73 -5.77
N LYS A 73 -16.44 -11.53 -6.36
CA LYS A 73 -16.61 -11.60 -7.82
C LYS A 73 -17.20 -10.31 -8.39
N GLU A 74 -18.15 -9.69 -7.71
CA GLU A 74 -18.74 -8.40 -8.13
C GLU A 74 -17.71 -7.27 -8.17
N VAL A 75 -16.73 -7.30 -7.24
CA VAL A 75 -15.67 -6.29 -7.13
C VAL A 75 -14.43 -6.64 -8.00
N ASN A 76 -14.44 -7.74 -8.75
CA ASN A 76 -13.34 -8.20 -9.61
C ASN A 76 -11.99 -8.37 -8.87
N VAL A 77 -12.00 -9.09 -7.75
CA VAL A 77 -10.79 -9.42 -6.99
C VAL A 77 -9.91 -10.42 -7.77
N ASP A 78 -8.58 -10.27 -7.71
CA ASP A 78 -7.62 -11.09 -8.47
C ASP A 78 -7.65 -12.58 -8.12
N LEU A 79 -7.88 -12.90 -6.83
CA LEU A 79 -7.85 -14.28 -6.35
C LEU A 79 -8.91 -14.51 -5.29
N ILE A 80 -9.66 -15.61 -5.43
CA ILE A 80 -10.62 -16.05 -4.42
C ILE A 80 -10.29 -17.49 -4.07
N ILE A 81 -9.93 -17.74 -2.81
CA ILE A 81 -9.53 -19.06 -2.32
C ILE A 81 -10.63 -19.59 -1.40
N GLY A 82 -11.15 -20.77 -1.72
CA GLY A 82 -12.13 -21.46 -0.90
C GLY A 82 -11.47 -22.25 0.24
N PRO A 83 -12.19 -22.57 1.34
CA PRO A 83 -11.65 -23.38 2.44
C PRO A 83 -11.07 -24.72 1.98
N GLU A 84 -11.66 -25.30 0.94
CA GLU A 84 -11.30 -26.60 0.37
C GLU A 84 -9.95 -26.58 -0.37
N GLU A 85 -9.47 -25.41 -0.78
CA GLU A 85 -8.13 -25.22 -1.35
C GLU A 85 -7.05 -24.93 -0.29
N ILE A 86 -7.45 -24.41 0.88
CA ILE A 86 -6.53 -24.02 1.96
C ILE A 86 -6.14 -25.24 2.83
N GLU A 87 -7.07 -26.17 3.05
CA GLU A 87 -6.86 -27.33 3.94
C GLU A 87 -6.06 -28.48 3.29
N ARG A 88 -5.50 -28.28 2.09
CA ARG A 88 -4.80 -29.32 1.33
C ARG A 88 -3.30 -29.41 1.63
#